data_AF-A0A2N3FDY2-F1
#
_entry.id   AF-A0A2N3FDY2-F1
#
_cell.length_a   1.000
_cell.length_b   1.000
_cell.length_c   1.000
_cell.angle_alpha   90.00
_cell.angle_beta   90.00
_cell.angle_gamma   90.00
#
_symmetry.space_group_name_H-M   'P 1'
#
loop_
_entity.id
_entity.type
_entity.pdbx_description
1 polymer ?
#
loop_
_entity_poly.entity_id
_entity_poly.type
_entity_poly.pdbx_seq_one_letter_code
_entity_poly.pdbx_strand_id
1 'polypeptide(L)'
;RRDVVWNEYVKNNDWNQLFFTGTYTNSTATDTAAMVNNALRANPDVVAIYAPYDELTKGTLSALEQTPDLAGKVKVYGADISTADIELMTAEGSAWMATGATDPNAIGAAVMRTLALNMAGEITKGTKAEFPPILITQDFLKSKGIKNMVDLRAAEPALNIADIMSADWIPAVTF
;
A
#
# COMPACT_ATOMS: atom_id res chain seq x y z
N ARG A 1 -2.17 -14.59 -1.37
CA ARG A 1 -1.85 -14.38 0.07
C ARG A 1 -2.69 -13.27 0.68
N ARG A 2 -2.67 -12.03 0.16
CA ARG A 2 -3.53 -10.92 0.64
C ARG A 2 -5.02 -11.31 0.68
N ASP A 3 -5.54 -11.94 -0.38
CA ASP A 3 -6.93 -12.41 -0.44
C ASP A 3 -7.28 -13.49 0.62
N VAL A 4 -6.36 -14.39 0.94
CA VAL A 4 -6.56 -15.41 1.99
C VAL A 4 -6.78 -14.73 3.35
N VAL A 5 -5.94 -13.74 3.67
CA VAL A 5 -6.06 -12.94 4.90
C VAL A 5 -7.35 -12.11 4.87
N TRP A 6 -7.68 -11.48 3.74
CA TRP A 6 -8.93 -10.74 3.60
C TRP A 6 -10.16 -11.60 3.91
N ASN A 7 -10.27 -12.79 3.31
CA ASN A 7 -11.38 -13.71 3.53
C ASN A 7 -11.47 -14.17 5.01
N GLU A 8 -10.33 -14.34 5.66
CA GLU A 8 -10.28 -14.63 7.11
C GLU A 8 -10.85 -13.46 7.92
N TYR A 9 -10.44 -12.22 7.64
CA TYR A 9 -10.95 -11.04 8.36
C TYR A 9 -12.43 -10.79 8.09
N VAL A 10 -12.88 -10.93 6.85
CA VAL A 10 -14.31 -10.83 6.48
C VAL A 10 -15.13 -11.79 7.33
N LYS A 11 -14.72 -13.06 7.41
CA LYS A 11 -15.39 -14.08 8.21
C LYS A 11 -15.34 -13.78 9.71
N ASN A 12 -14.17 -13.43 10.24
CA ASN A 12 -13.96 -13.25 11.67
C ASN A 12 -14.65 -12.01 12.24
N ASN A 13 -14.90 -11.00 11.39
CA ASN A 13 -15.55 -9.75 11.80
C ASN A 13 -16.99 -9.62 11.28
N ASP A 14 -17.53 -10.68 10.66
CA ASP A 14 -18.88 -10.69 10.08
C ASP A 14 -19.13 -9.50 9.11
N TRP A 15 -18.13 -9.20 8.27
CA TRP A 15 -18.24 -8.13 7.29
C TRP A 15 -19.04 -8.60 6.07
N ASN A 16 -19.96 -7.76 5.61
CA ASN A 16 -20.67 -8.01 4.36
C ASN A 16 -19.90 -7.43 3.17
N GLN A 17 -19.29 -8.30 2.36
CA GLN A 17 -18.57 -7.89 1.16
C GLN A 17 -19.55 -7.66 0.00
N LEU A 18 -19.82 -6.37 -0.30
CA LEU A 18 -20.79 -5.98 -1.34
C LEU A 18 -20.29 -6.18 -2.77
N PHE A 19 -18.97 -6.11 -3.01
CA PHE A 19 -18.38 -6.37 -4.32
C PHE A 19 -16.91 -6.79 -4.23
N PHE A 20 -16.40 -7.35 -5.33
CA PHE A 20 -14.99 -7.63 -5.57
C PHE A 20 -14.68 -7.28 -7.03
N THR A 21 -13.87 -6.24 -7.25
CA THR A 21 -13.67 -5.66 -8.59
C THR A 21 -12.30 -5.00 -8.71
N GLY A 22 -11.91 -4.69 -9.94
CA GLY A 22 -10.59 -4.15 -10.29
C GLY A 22 -9.82 -5.10 -11.21
N THR A 23 -8.80 -4.56 -11.88
CA THR A 23 -8.00 -5.32 -12.85
C THR A 23 -6.55 -4.86 -12.84
N TYR A 24 -5.63 -5.78 -13.11
CA TYR A 24 -4.21 -5.47 -13.27
C TYR A 24 -3.86 -5.34 -14.74
N THR A 25 -3.53 -4.13 -15.15
CA THR A 25 -3.17 -3.78 -16.53
C THR A 25 -2.03 -2.75 -16.54
N ASN A 26 -1.55 -2.39 -17.73
CA ASN A 26 -0.62 -1.28 -17.90
C ASN A 26 -1.22 0.08 -17.48
N SER A 27 -2.56 0.16 -17.35
CA SER A 27 -3.33 1.35 -16.98
C SER A 27 -4.23 1.05 -15.77
N THR A 28 -3.71 0.30 -14.80
CA THR A 28 -4.47 -0.27 -13.67
C THR A 28 -5.41 0.74 -13.00
N ALA A 29 -4.92 1.95 -12.68
CA ALA A 29 -5.75 2.99 -12.06
C ALA A 29 -6.95 3.39 -12.93
N THR A 30 -6.72 3.72 -14.20
CA THR A 30 -7.76 4.14 -15.14
C THR A 30 -8.79 3.04 -15.38
N ASP A 31 -8.33 1.81 -15.63
CA ASP A 31 -9.23 0.70 -15.95
C ASP A 31 -10.07 0.29 -14.73
N THR A 32 -9.46 0.33 -13.54
CA THR A 32 -10.15 0.02 -12.27
C THR A 32 -11.18 1.09 -11.91
N ALA A 33 -10.92 2.37 -12.19
CA ALA A 33 -11.84 3.46 -11.83
C ALA A 33 -13.26 3.26 -12.39
N ALA A 34 -13.38 2.86 -13.66
CA ALA A 34 -14.68 2.60 -14.27
C ALA A 34 -15.42 1.42 -13.61
N MET A 35 -14.69 0.36 -13.26
CA MET A 35 -15.24 -0.82 -12.60
C MET A 35 -15.73 -0.49 -11.18
N VAL A 36 -14.95 0.28 -10.42
CA VAL A 36 -15.29 0.70 -9.06
C VAL A 36 -16.47 1.67 -9.07
N ASN A 37 -16.54 2.60 -10.03
CA ASN A 37 -17.68 3.51 -10.18
C ASN A 37 -19.00 2.75 -10.35
N ASN A 38 -19.02 1.75 -11.25
CA ASN A 38 -20.18 0.89 -11.45
C ASN A 38 -20.56 0.12 -10.18
N ALA A 39 -19.57 -0.42 -9.47
CA ALA A 39 -19.78 -1.15 -8.22
C ALA A 39 -20.35 -0.25 -7.10
N LEU A 40 -19.82 0.98 -6.97
CA LEU A 40 -20.31 2.00 -6.04
C LEU A 40 -21.77 2.37 -6.31
N ARG A 41 -22.13 2.61 -7.58
CA ARG A 41 -23.52 2.93 -7.96
C ARG A 41 -24.49 1.80 -7.67
N ALA A 42 -24.06 0.55 -7.83
CA ALA A 42 -24.87 -0.62 -7.53
C ALA A 42 -24.98 -0.91 -6.02
N ASN A 43 -24.07 -0.37 -5.20
CA ASN A 43 -23.94 -0.66 -3.78
C ASN A 43 -23.80 0.65 -2.96
N PRO A 44 -24.85 1.50 -2.89
CA PRO A 44 -24.77 2.81 -2.24
C PRO A 44 -24.53 2.76 -0.73
N ASP A 45 -24.75 1.60 -0.10
CA ASP A 45 -24.54 1.39 1.34
C ASP A 45 -23.09 1.02 1.70
N VAL A 46 -22.18 0.96 0.73
CA VAL A 46 -20.76 0.68 1.02
C VAL A 46 -20.15 1.76 1.90
N VAL A 47 -19.44 1.36 2.96
CA VAL A 47 -18.81 2.27 3.93
C VAL A 47 -17.28 2.25 3.87
N ALA A 48 -16.70 1.17 3.33
CA ALA A 48 -15.26 1.03 3.22
C ALA A 48 -14.86 0.20 2.00
N ILE A 49 -13.67 0.50 1.46
CA ILE A 49 -13.04 -0.24 0.37
C ILE A 49 -11.61 -0.59 0.78
N TYR A 50 -11.24 -1.86 0.60
CA TYR A 50 -9.84 -2.29 0.67
C TYR A 50 -9.30 -2.51 -0.75
N ALA A 51 -8.22 -1.81 -1.09
CA ALA A 51 -7.55 -1.88 -2.39
C ALA A 51 -6.09 -2.34 -2.19
N PRO A 52 -5.78 -3.63 -2.43
CA PRO A 52 -4.49 -4.22 -2.03
C PRO A 52 -3.32 -3.90 -2.98
N TYR A 53 -3.33 -2.72 -3.61
CA TYR A 53 -2.29 -2.14 -4.48
C TYR A 53 -2.57 -0.64 -4.62
N ASP A 54 -1.55 0.22 -4.60
CA ASP A 54 -1.71 1.69 -4.64
C ASP A 54 -2.43 2.17 -5.91
N GLU A 55 -2.14 1.60 -7.09
CA GLU A 55 -2.85 1.96 -8.33
C GLU A 55 -4.34 1.60 -8.29
N LEU A 56 -4.73 0.49 -7.63
CA LEU A 56 -6.15 0.18 -7.39
C LEU A 56 -6.78 1.22 -6.46
N THR A 57 -6.01 1.72 -5.50
CA THR A 57 -6.46 2.76 -4.58
C THR A 57 -6.64 4.10 -5.31
N LYS A 58 -5.71 4.48 -6.18
CA LYS A 58 -5.83 5.67 -7.05
C LYS A 58 -7.07 5.59 -7.93
N GLY A 59 -7.30 4.46 -8.59
CA GLY A 59 -8.53 4.23 -9.36
C GLY A 59 -9.80 4.32 -8.52
N THR A 60 -9.76 3.84 -7.28
CA THR A 60 -10.88 3.95 -6.32
C THR A 60 -11.16 5.41 -5.95
N LEU A 61 -10.13 6.22 -5.70
CA LEU A 61 -10.30 7.65 -5.43
C LEU A 61 -10.92 8.38 -6.62
N SER A 62 -10.45 8.12 -7.84
CA SER A 62 -11.05 8.69 -9.06
C SER A 62 -12.51 8.27 -9.28
N ALA A 63 -12.89 7.07 -8.84
CA ALA A 63 -14.29 6.63 -8.89
C ALA A 63 -15.17 7.36 -7.84
N LEU A 64 -14.63 7.64 -6.65
CA LEU A 64 -15.31 8.38 -5.60
C LEU A 64 -15.54 9.85 -5.98
N GLU A 65 -14.61 10.47 -6.69
CA GLU A 65 -14.79 11.83 -7.26
C GLU A 65 -15.99 11.89 -8.22
N GLN A 66 -16.31 10.79 -8.90
CA GLN A 66 -17.43 10.69 -9.85
C GLN A 66 -18.74 10.22 -9.18
N THR A 67 -18.73 9.98 -7.87
CA THR A 67 -19.88 9.55 -7.07
C THR A 67 -20.04 10.45 -5.84
N PRO A 68 -20.34 11.75 -6.02
CA PRO A 68 -20.30 12.76 -4.95
C PRO A 68 -21.24 12.44 -3.78
N ASP A 69 -22.33 11.69 -4.00
CA ASP A 69 -23.26 11.28 -2.93
C ASP A 69 -22.64 10.30 -1.93
N LEU A 70 -21.54 9.64 -2.32
CA LEU A 70 -20.75 8.71 -1.52
C LEU A 70 -19.44 9.34 -1.02
N ALA A 71 -19.05 10.49 -1.57
CA ALA A 71 -17.89 11.24 -1.12
C ALA A 71 -18.03 11.60 0.36
N GLY A 72 -16.96 11.37 1.14
CA GLY A 72 -16.94 11.55 2.59
C GLY A 72 -17.56 10.42 3.41
N LYS A 73 -18.42 9.56 2.82
CA LYS A 73 -19.04 8.40 3.49
C LYS A 73 -18.20 7.13 3.38
N VAL A 74 -17.53 6.94 2.25
CA VAL A 74 -16.67 5.77 2.01
C VAL A 74 -15.25 6.05 2.48
N LYS A 75 -14.67 5.12 3.24
CA LYS A 75 -13.25 5.14 3.64
C LYS A 75 -12.44 4.14 2.81
N VAL A 76 -11.24 4.52 2.39
CA VAL A 76 -10.39 3.68 1.54
C VAL A 76 -9.12 3.28 2.30
N TYR A 77 -8.82 1.99 2.25
CA TYR A 77 -7.65 1.37 2.88
C TYR A 77 -6.82 0.68 1.79
N GLY A 78 -5.55 1.04 1.70
CA GLY A 78 -4.66 0.63 0.62
C GLY A 78 -3.58 -0.35 1.03
N ALA A 79 -2.75 -0.70 0.05
CA ALA A 79 -1.41 -1.22 0.26
C ALA A 79 -0.42 -0.39 -0.55
N ASP A 80 0.85 -0.45 -0.16
CA ASP A 80 1.97 0.24 -0.81
C ASP A 80 1.95 1.77 -0.58
N ILE A 81 3.06 2.44 -0.90
CA ILE A 81 3.21 3.90 -0.70
C ILE A 81 4.26 4.48 -1.67
N SER A 82 4.00 5.70 -2.12
CA SER A 82 4.87 6.54 -2.94
C SER A 82 4.66 8.01 -2.58
N THR A 83 5.49 8.91 -3.12
CA THR A 83 5.28 10.36 -2.96
C THR A 83 3.91 10.81 -3.52
N ALA A 84 3.46 10.21 -4.64
CA ALA A 84 2.14 10.50 -5.20
C ALA A 84 1.01 10.03 -4.27
N ASP A 85 1.18 8.89 -3.60
CA ASP A 85 0.20 8.40 -2.63
C ASP A 85 0.12 9.29 -1.40
N ILE A 86 1.25 9.78 -0.91
CA ILE A 86 1.28 10.72 0.22
C ILE A 86 0.51 11.99 -0.14
N GLU A 87 0.69 12.53 -1.35
CA GLU A 87 -0.08 13.68 -1.83
C GLU A 87 -1.59 13.39 -1.85
N LEU A 88 -2.00 12.26 -2.42
CA LEU A 88 -3.41 11.85 -2.48
C LEU A 88 -4.02 11.56 -1.11
N MET A 89 -3.27 10.93 -0.20
CA MET A 89 -3.69 10.68 1.18
C MET A 89 -3.84 11.99 1.95
N THR A 90 -2.94 12.95 1.75
CA THR A 90 -2.93 14.21 2.50
C THR A 90 -3.83 15.30 1.91
N ALA A 91 -4.35 15.11 0.70
CA ALA A 91 -5.30 16.01 0.07
C ALA A 91 -6.53 16.29 0.97
N GLU A 92 -7.10 17.49 0.81
CA GLU A 92 -8.31 17.90 1.51
C GLU A 92 -9.47 16.98 1.13
N GLY A 93 -10.21 16.50 2.14
CA GLY A 93 -11.34 15.59 1.92
C GLY A 93 -10.97 14.17 1.43
N SER A 94 -9.69 13.83 1.33
CA SER A 94 -9.25 12.51 0.84
C SER A 94 -9.88 11.36 1.63
N ALA A 95 -10.43 10.39 0.89
CA ALA A 95 -11.02 9.18 1.45
C ALA A 95 -9.96 8.12 1.83
N TRP A 96 -8.70 8.28 1.41
CA TRP A 96 -7.63 7.31 1.68
C TRP A 96 -7.12 7.47 3.11
N MET A 97 -7.59 6.60 4.01
CA MET A 97 -7.39 6.71 5.45
C MET A 97 -6.09 6.06 5.93
N ALA A 98 -5.69 4.94 5.33
CA ALA A 98 -4.46 4.25 5.68
C ALA A 98 -3.95 3.34 4.56
N THR A 99 -2.67 3.00 4.62
CA THR A 99 -2.04 1.99 3.78
C THR A 99 -1.07 1.13 4.59
N GLY A 100 -1.00 -0.16 4.27
CA GLY A 100 0.06 -1.04 4.74
C GLY A 100 1.21 -1.03 3.73
N ALA A 101 2.39 -0.58 4.14
CA ALA A 101 3.45 -0.27 3.17
C ALA A 101 4.86 -0.62 3.66
N THR A 102 5.73 -0.77 2.68
CA THR A 102 7.18 -0.89 2.79
C THR A 102 7.82 0.18 1.90
N ASP A 103 9.08 0.52 2.13
CA ASP A 103 9.80 1.39 1.20
C ASP A 103 10.31 0.60 -0.01
N PRO A 104 9.85 0.90 -1.24
CA PRO A 104 10.29 0.19 -2.44
C PRO A 104 11.80 0.31 -2.70
N ASN A 105 12.45 1.42 -2.32
CA ASN A 105 13.90 1.57 -2.47
C ASN A 105 14.66 0.64 -1.51
N ALA A 106 14.21 0.59 -0.26
CA ALA A 106 14.80 -0.28 0.76
C ALA A 106 14.62 -1.76 0.41
N ILE A 107 13.45 -2.15 -0.12
CA ILE A 107 13.22 -3.49 -0.67
C ILE A 107 14.20 -3.79 -1.81
N GLY A 108 14.33 -2.87 -2.77
CA GLY A 108 15.27 -3.05 -3.88
C GLY A 108 16.70 -3.28 -3.41
N ALA A 109 17.16 -2.51 -2.42
CA ALA A 109 18.46 -2.72 -1.80
C ALA A 109 18.54 -4.09 -1.11
N ALA A 110 17.56 -4.48 -0.29
CA ALA A 110 17.55 -5.78 0.38
C ALA A 110 17.53 -6.97 -0.60
N VAL A 111 16.83 -6.85 -1.73
CA VAL A 111 16.85 -7.85 -2.82
C VAL A 111 18.25 -7.98 -3.41
N MET A 112 18.94 -6.86 -3.69
CA MET A 112 20.31 -6.89 -4.19
C MET A 112 21.28 -7.52 -3.20
N ARG A 113 21.14 -7.22 -1.90
CA ARG A 113 21.95 -7.86 -0.86
C ARG A 113 21.69 -9.36 -0.77
N THR A 114 20.42 -9.77 -0.85
CA THR A 114 20.04 -11.19 -0.90
C THR A 114 20.69 -11.90 -2.09
N LEU A 115 20.71 -11.28 -3.27
CA LEU A 115 21.39 -11.82 -4.45
C LEU A 115 22.90 -11.95 -4.21
N ALA A 116 23.54 -10.92 -3.64
CA ALA A 116 24.97 -10.91 -3.35
C ALA A 116 25.36 -12.03 -2.37
N LEU A 117 24.59 -12.21 -1.29
CA LEU A 117 24.78 -13.31 -0.33
C LEU A 117 24.62 -14.68 -1.01
N ASN A 118 23.64 -14.83 -1.90
CA ASN A 118 23.46 -16.08 -2.64
C ASN A 118 24.66 -16.38 -3.55
N MET A 119 25.20 -15.36 -4.22
CA MET A 119 26.39 -15.50 -5.06
C MET A 119 27.66 -15.81 -4.25
N ALA A 120 27.76 -15.27 -3.03
CA ALA A 120 28.83 -15.57 -2.09
C ALA A 120 28.69 -16.96 -1.42
N GLY A 121 27.56 -17.64 -1.59
CA GLY A 121 27.28 -18.91 -0.91
C GLY A 121 26.94 -18.76 0.57
N GLU A 122 26.63 -17.54 1.02
CA GLU A 122 26.35 -17.20 2.42
C GLU A 122 24.88 -17.41 2.81
N ILE A 123 24.00 -17.69 1.85
CA ILE A 123 22.62 -18.11 2.11
C ILE A 123 22.28 -19.41 1.39
N THR A 124 21.42 -20.21 2.02
CA THR A 124 21.00 -21.51 1.49
C THR A 124 19.82 -21.40 0.54
N LYS A 125 19.69 -22.38 -0.37
CA LYS A 125 18.52 -22.51 -1.25
C LYS A 125 17.24 -22.61 -0.40
N GLY A 126 16.30 -21.69 -0.64
CA GLY A 126 15.04 -21.63 0.11
C GLY A 126 15.03 -20.63 1.26
N THR A 127 16.15 -19.93 1.53
CA THR A 127 16.17 -18.75 2.39
C THR A 127 15.13 -17.75 1.89
N LYS A 128 14.24 -17.30 2.79
CA LYS A 128 13.23 -16.29 2.49
C LYS A 128 13.66 -14.96 3.10
N ALA A 129 13.78 -13.93 2.28
CA ALA A 129 13.82 -12.57 2.77
C ALA A 129 12.38 -12.12 3.07
N GLU A 130 12.16 -11.65 4.30
CA GLU A 130 10.88 -11.08 4.72
C GLU A 130 11.07 -9.57 4.91
N PHE A 131 10.15 -8.79 4.36
CA PHE A 131 10.19 -7.33 4.44
C PHE A 131 8.97 -6.89 5.26
N PRO A 132 9.17 -6.47 6.52
CA PRO A 132 8.07 -6.12 7.40
C PRO A 132 7.39 -4.83 6.91
N PRO A 133 6.08 -4.85 6.60
CA PRO A 133 5.34 -3.64 6.32
C PRO A 133 5.01 -2.90 7.63
N ILE A 134 4.76 -1.61 7.51
CA ILE A 134 4.21 -0.76 8.57
C ILE A 134 2.82 -0.25 8.18
N LEU A 135 2.05 0.17 9.17
CA LEU A 135 0.82 0.92 8.96
C LEU A 135 1.14 2.42 8.84
N ILE A 136 0.72 3.04 7.73
CA ILE A 136 0.81 4.49 7.52
C ILE A 136 -0.61 5.03 7.45
N THR A 137 -0.98 5.91 8.39
CA THR A 137 -2.30 6.55 8.40
C THR A 137 -2.24 7.96 7.82
N GLN A 138 -3.37 8.42 7.27
CA GLN A 138 -3.54 9.80 6.82
C GLN A 138 -3.24 10.80 7.94
N ASP A 139 -3.72 10.53 9.16
CA ASP A 139 -3.51 11.38 10.32
C ASP A 139 -2.03 11.48 10.70
N PHE A 140 -1.28 10.37 10.60
CA PHE A 140 0.17 10.38 10.80
C PHE A 140 0.86 11.28 9.78
N LEU A 141 0.53 11.13 8.48
CA LEU A 141 1.11 11.96 7.43
C LEU A 141 0.81 13.46 7.63
N LYS A 142 -0.46 13.79 7.89
CA LYS A 142 -0.90 15.19 8.10
C LYS A 142 -0.30 15.80 9.37
N SER A 143 -0.33 15.09 10.50
CA SER A 143 0.17 15.61 11.78
C SER A 143 1.69 15.82 11.80
N LYS A 144 2.43 15.03 11.03
CA LYS A 144 3.88 15.17 10.88
C LYS A 144 4.31 16.07 9.72
N GLY A 145 3.35 16.54 8.90
CA GLY A 145 3.65 17.35 7.72
C GLY A 145 4.48 16.61 6.67
N ILE A 146 4.31 15.30 6.55
CA ILE A 146 5.03 14.44 5.60
C ILE A 146 4.49 14.69 4.20
N LYS A 147 5.35 15.08 3.26
CA LYS A 147 4.95 15.43 1.88
C LYS A 147 5.46 14.47 0.82
N ASN A 148 6.43 13.63 1.16
CA ASN A 148 7.10 12.75 0.22
C ASN A 148 7.81 11.60 0.96
N MET A 149 8.41 10.68 0.20
CA MET A 149 9.13 9.54 0.77
C MET A 149 10.35 9.92 1.62
N VAL A 150 11.01 11.06 1.37
CA VAL A 150 12.15 11.51 2.19
C VAL A 150 11.68 11.89 3.59
N ASP A 151 10.61 12.70 3.68
CA ASP A 151 10.01 13.08 4.96
C ASP A 151 9.50 11.84 5.72
N LEU A 152 8.88 10.90 5.00
CA LEU A 152 8.37 9.66 5.58
C LEU A 152 9.48 8.81 6.18
N ARG A 153 10.59 8.61 5.46
CA ARG A 153 11.75 7.84 5.96
C ARG A 153 12.39 8.48 7.18
N ALA A 154 12.46 9.82 7.19
CA ALA A 154 12.97 10.56 8.34
C ALA A 154 12.05 10.39 9.57
N ALA A 155 10.73 10.32 9.35
CA ALA A 155 9.75 10.15 10.42
C ALA A 155 9.59 8.69 10.89
N GLU A 156 9.86 7.71 10.02
CA GLU A 156 9.72 6.28 10.30
C GLU A 156 10.96 5.48 9.84
N PRO A 157 12.01 5.44 10.67
CA PRO A 157 13.26 4.77 10.34
C PRO A 157 13.13 3.26 10.11
N ALA A 158 12.07 2.59 10.62
CA ALA A 158 11.89 1.15 10.44
C ALA A 158 11.66 0.77 8.97
N LEU A 159 11.26 1.72 8.11
CA LEU A 159 11.14 1.51 6.66
C LEU A 159 12.47 1.19 5.97
N ASN A 160 13.60 1.54 6.59
CA ASN A 160 14.91 1.46 5.97
C ASN A 160 15.42 0.01 5.81
N ILE A 161 15.06 -0.89 6.73
CA ILE A 161 15.40 -2.32 6.72
C ILE A 161 16.89 -2.64 6.37
N ALA A 162 17.82 -1.74 6.73
CA ALA A 162 19.25 -1.86 6.42
C ALA A 162 19.94 -3.05 7.10
N ASP A 163 19.30 -3.70 8.07
CA ASP A 163 19.76 -4.91 8.74
C ASP A 163 19.27 -6.21 8.06
N ILE A 164 18.28 -6.14 7.17
CA ILE A 164 17.74 -7.33 6.50
C ILE A 164 18.71 -7.82 5.41
N MET A 165 19.12 -9.09 5.50
CA MET A 165 20.03 -9.72 4.55
C MET A 165 21.36 -8.95 4.40
N SER A 166 21.92 -8.47 5.51
CA SER A 166 23.21 -7.77 5.56
C SER A 166 24.40 -8.69 5.84
N ALA A 167 25.59 -8.27 5.43
CA ALA A 167 26.88 -8.82 5.85
C ALA A 167 27.93 -7.70 5.92
N ASP A 168 29.01 -7.87 6.69
CA ASP A 168 30.03 -6.83 6.93
C ASP A 168 30.67 -6.29 5.63
N TRP A 169 30.75 -7.13 4.59
CA TRP A 169 31.32 -6.76 3.31
C TRP A 169 30.31 -6.11 2.34
N ILE A 170 29.03 -6.10 2.68
CA ILE A 170 27.96 -5.49 1.88
C ILE A 170 27.64 -4.11 2.47
N PRO A 171 27.86 -3.01 1.73
CA PRO A 171 27.50 -1.68 2.21
C PRO A 171 26.00 -1.57 2.54
N ALA A 172 25.69 -1.09 3.74
CA ALA A 172 24.32 -0.70 4.09
C ALA A 172 23.99 0.63 3.40
N VAL A 173 22.89 0.66 2.64
CA VAL A 173 22.38 1.88 2.00
C VAL A 173 21.14 2.33 2.74
N THR A 174 21.13 3.58 3.17
CA THR A 174 20.00 4.24 3.82
C THR A 174 19.46 5.34 2.91
N PHE A 175 18.14 5.51 2.86
CA PHE A 175 17.45 6.46 1.96
C PHE A 175 16.81 7.63 2.71
#